data_AF-A0A4R0DN94-F1
#
_entry.id   AF-A0A4R0DN94-F1
#
_cell.length_a   1.000
_cell.length_b   1.000
_cell.length_c   1.000
_cell.angle_alpha   90.00
_cell.angle_beta   90.00
_cell.angle_gamma   90.00
#
_symmetry.space_group_name_H-M   'P 1'
#
loop_
_entity.id
_entity.type
_entity.pdbx_description
1 polymer ?
#
loop_
_entity_poly.entity_id
_entity_poly.type
_entity_poly.pdbx_seq_one_letter_code
_entity_poly.pdbx_strand_id
1 'polypeptide(L)'
;MTNTIDGFTFDLPLNAEKIIELAHYHRQQLDEAIFHNEIHLGEYCLAQRKRVYDFTRTLEPQQRVEFYKMYDGELRRIADDEDLHPADAEHGVGVFTIVLALALIAFILYFAVVRNITSA
;
A
#
# COMPACT_ATOMS: atom_id res chain seq x y z
N MET A 1 -1.72 33.04 11.24
CA MET A 1 -1.02 31.77 11.00
C MET A 1 -1.88 30.68 11.59
N THR A 2 -2.55 29.89 10.77
CA THR A 2 -3.30 28.73 11.23
C THR A 2 -2.36 27.53 11.17
N ASN A 3 -1.96 27.02 12.34
CA ASN A 3 -1.13 25.82 12.48
C ASN A 3 -1.98 24.58 12.21
N THR A 4 -2.64 24.55 11.06
CA THR A 4 -3.65 23.55 10.74
C THR A 4 -3.28 22.82 9.47
N ILE A 5 -3.39 21.49 9.49
CA ILE A 5 -3.22 20.64 8.32
C ILE A 5 -4.32 19.58 8.33
N ASP A 6 -5.06 19.47 7.23
CA ASP A 6 -6.09 18.44 7.02
C ASP A 6 -7.09 18.28 8.19
N GLY A 7 -7.44 19.39 8.86
CA GLY A 7 -8.36 19.44 10.00
C GLY A 7 -7.69 19.33 11.37
N PHE A 8 -6.42 18.94 11.43
CA PHE A 8 -5.63 18.87 12.66
C PHE A 8 -5.09 20.24 13.03
N THR A 9 -5.26 20.65 14.28
CA THR A 9 -4.69 21.90 14.82
C THR A 9 -3.49 21.58 15.70
N PHE A 10 -2.34 22.17 15.38
CA PHE A 10 -1.08 21.98 16.10
C PHE A 10 -0.76 23.18 16.98
N ASP A 11 -0.72 22.94 18.28
CA ASP A 11 -0.21 23.90 19.25
C ASP A 11 1.31 23.81 19.30
N LEU A 12 1.98 24.90 19.72
CA LEU A 12 3.43 24.92 19.95
C LEU A 12 3.70 24.80 21.46
N PRO A 13 4.59 23.88 21.90
CA PRO A 13 5.37 22.93 21.10
C PRO A 13 4.50 21.81 20.49
N LEU A 14 4.95 21.27 19.37
CA LEU A 14 4.22 20.25 18.60
C LEU A 14 3.96 19.01 19.47
N ASN A 15 2.69 18.62 19.60
CA ASN A 15 2.30 17.41 20.31
C ASN A 15 2.58 16.17 19.44
N ALA A 16 3.39 15.26 19.97
CA ALA A 16 3.72 13.98 19.35
C ALA A 16 2.49 13.14 18.97
N GLU A 17 1.50 13.06 19.86
CA GLU A 17 0.28 12.28 19.65
C GLU A 17 -0.51 12.79 18.43
N LYS A 18 -0.60 14.11 18.26
CA LYS A 18 -1.27 14.71 17.09
C LYS A 18 -0.52 14.43 15.78
N ILE A 19 0.81 14.31 15.82
CA ILE A 19 1.61 13.96 14.64
C ILE A 19 1.35 12.50 14.24
N ILE A 20 1.29 11.61 15.23
CA ILE A 20 0.94 10.20 15.04
C ILE A 20 -0.48 10.06 14.50
N GLU A 21 -1.45 10.78 15.07
CA GLU A 21 -2.83 10.78 14.61
C GLU A 21 -2.96 11.27 13.16
N LEU A 22 -2.22 12.32 12.80
CA LEU A 22 -2.15 12.80 11.42
C LEU A 22 -1.57 11.72 10.48
N ALA A 23 -0.53 10.99 10.90
CA ALA A 23 0.06 9.90 10.10
C ALA A 23 -0.95 8.76 9.88
N HIS A 24 -1.68 8.34 10.91
CA HIS A 24 -2.73 7.34 10.79
C HIS A 24 -3.88 7.81 9.90
N TYR A 25 -4.35 9.04 10.07
CA TYR A 25 -5.38 9.63 9.22
C TYR A 25 -4.97 9.63 7.75
N HIS A 26 -3.74 10.04 7.48
CA HIS A 26 -3.14 10.04 6.16
C HIS A 26 -3.01 8.65 5.53
N ARG A 27 -2.71 7.62 6.33
CA ARG A 27 -2.72 6.23 5.87
C ARG A 27 -4.13 5.77 5.51
N GLN A 28 -5.09 5.99 6.40
CA GLN A 28 -6.48 5.59 6.20
C GLN A 28 -7.09 6.25 4.95
N GLN A 29 -6.79 7.52 4.73
CA GLN A 29 -7.19 8.25 3.52
C GLN A 29 -6.61 7.63 2.25
N LEU A 30 -5.35 7.15 2.30
CA LEU A 30 -4.73 6.45 1.19
C LEU A 30 -5.39 5.08 0.94
N ASP A 31 -5.69 4.33 1.99
CA ASP A 31 -6.36 3.03 1.88
C ASP A 31 -7.76 3.17 1.26
N GLU A 32 -8.52 4.17 1.68
CA GLU A 32 -9.82 4.47 1.10
C GLU A 32 -9.70 4.88 -0.38
N ALA A 33 -8.68 5.69 -0.70
CA ALA A 33 -8.45 6.17 -2.06
C ALA A 33 -8.15 5.04 -3.07
N ILE A 34 -7.58 3.91 -2.62
CA ILE A 34 -7.31 2.74 -3.48
C ILE A 34 -8.60 2.14 -4.04
N PHE A 35 -9.73 2.26 -3.34
CA PHE A 35 -11.01 1.69 -3.76
C PHE A 35 -11.81 2.61 -4.70
N HIS A 36 -11.33 3.83 -4.97
CA HIS A 36 -12.00 4.82 -5.81
C HIS A 36 -11.31 4.96 -7.17
N ASN A 37 -12.00 4.53 -8.24
CA ASN A 37 -11.44 4.52 -9.60
C ASN A 37 -11.17 5.92 -10.18
N GLU A 38 -11.82 6.94 -9.65
CA GLU A 38 -11.64 8.34 -10.01
C GLU A 38 -10.40 8.98 -9.36
N ILE A 39 -9.79 8.32 -8.37
CA ILE A 39 -8.64 8.86 -7.66
C ILE A 39 -7.34 8.33 -8.28
N HIS A 40 -6.58 9.25 -8.89
CA HIS A 40 -5.22 8.95 -9.31
C HIS A 40 -4.28 8.94 -8.11
N LEU A 41 -3.95 7.75 -7.60
CA LEU A 41 -3.10 7.56 -6.41
C LEU A 41 -1.78 8.35 -6.46
N GLY A 42 -1.16 8.44 -7.63
CA GLY A 42 0.06 9.24 -7.82
C GLY A 42 -0.14 10.72 -7.50
N GLU A 43 -1.19 11.34 -8.06
CA GLU A 43 -1.51 12.75 -7.82
C GLU A 43 -1.97 12.99 -6.38
N TYR A 44 -2.74 12.06 -5.84
CA TYR A 44 -3.24 12.11 -4.47
C TYR A 44 -2.09 12.15 -3.45
N CYS A 45 -1.15 11.20 -3.55
CA CYS A 45 0.02 11.13 -2.69
C CYS A 45 0.92 12.37 -2.82
N LEU A 46 1.07 12.91 -4.04
CA LEU A 46 1.81 14.14 -4.29
C LEU A 46 1.17 15.35 -3.61
N ALA A 47 -0.16 15.49 -3.74
CA ALA A 47 -0.92 16.56 -3.10
C ALA A 47 -0.79 16.50 -1.57
N GLN A 48 -0.89 15.30 -0.99
CA GLN A 48 -0.72 15.09 0.44
C GLN A 48 0.70 15.46 0.93
N ARG A 49 1.75 14.97 0.25
CA ARG A 49 3.14 15.35 0.58
C ARG A 49 3.36 16.85 0.48
N LYS A 50 2.76 17.51 -0.52
CA LYS A 50 2.81 18.96 -0.66
C LYS A 50 2.14 19.67 0.53
N ARG A 51 0.98 19.23 1.00
CA ARG A 51 0.31 19.83 2.18
C ARG A 51 1.17 19.71 3.44
N VAL A 52 1.75 18.54 3.67
CA VAL A 52 2.70 18.33 4.79
C VAL A 52 3.90 19.26 4.66
N TYR A 53 4.50 19.36 3.47
CA TYR A 53 5.62 20.28 3.24
C TYR A 53 5.25 21.76 3.45
N ASP A 54 4.10 22.18 2.94
CA ASP A 54 3.61 23.55 3.06
C ASP A 54 3.37 23.93 4.53
N PHE A 55 2.91 22.99 5.36
CA PHE A 55 2.81 23.15 6.82
C PHE A 55 4.19 23.18 7.48
N THR A 56 5.05 22.20 7.23
CA THR A 56 6.32 22.11 7.96
C THR A 56 7.29 23.23 7.62
N ARG A 57 7.14 23.90 6.46
CA ARG A 57 7.95 25.09 6.14
C ARG A 57 7.65 26.29 7.05
N THR A 58 6.50 26.32 7.73
CA THR A 58 6.15 27.40 8.66
C THR A 58 6.72 27.17 10.06
N LEU A 59 7.25 25.98 10.33
CA LEU A 59 7.87 25.60 11.59
C LEU A 59 9.34 26.03 11.64
N GLU A 60 9.90 26.15 12.84
CA GLU A 60 11.34 26.33 12.99
C GLU A 60 12.11 25.10 12.46
N PRO A 61 13.35 25.27 11.97
CA PRO A 61 14.11 24.19 11.35
C PRO A 61 14.22 22.94 12.23
N GLN A 62 14.39 23.11 13.54
CA GLN A 62 14.50 22.01 14.49
C GLN A 62 13.16 21.28 14.68
N GLN A 63 12.07 22.03 14.85
CA GLN A 63 10.71 21.49 14.97
C GLN A 63 10.29 20.72 13.72
N ARG A 64 10.67 21.21 12.54
CA ARG A 64 10.43 20.51 11.27
C ARG A 64 11.15 19.17 11.22
N VAL A 65 12.40 19.10 11.68
CA VAL A 65 13.16 17.83 11.72
C VAL A 65 12.52 16.85 12.69
N GLU A 66 12.12 17.31 13.87
CA GLU A 66 11.41 16.49 14.85
C GLU A 66 10.06 15.99 14.31
N PHE A 67 9.30 16.86 13.64
CA PHE A 67 8.06 16.50 12.97
C PHE A 67 8.27 15.40 11.95
N TYR A 68 9.21 15.56 11.01
CA TYR A 68 9.45 14.53 9.99
C TYR A 68 9.96 13.23 10.59
N LYS A 69 10.84 13.29 11.59
CA LYS A 69 11.33 12.09 12.27
C LYS A 69 10.19 11.27 12.87
N MET A 70 9.20 11.93 13.46
CA MET A 70 8.06 11.27 14.08
C MET A 70 7.01 10.83 13.05
N TYR A 71 6.65 11.71 12.13
CA TYR A 71 5.66 11.46 11.10
C TYR A 71 6.10 10.35 10.14
N ASP A 72 7.31 10.43 9.57
CA ASP A 72 7.84 9.42 8.66
C ASP A 72 8.15 8.11 9.40
N GLY A 73 8.59 8.22 10.66
CA GLY A 73 8.81 7.06 11.53
C GLY A 73 7.52 6.27 11.77
N GLU A 74 6.43 6.99 12.04
CA GLU A 74 5.12 6.37 12.26
C GLU A 74 4.53 5.80 10.98
N LEU A 75 4.61 6.50 9.86
CA LEU A 75 4.19 5.95 8.57
C LEU A 75 4.95 4.65 8.22
N ARG A 76 6.25 4.60 8.53
CA ARG A 76 7.05 3.39 8.34
C ARG A 76 6.60 2.27 9.27
N ARG A 77 6.35 2.57 10.55
CA ARG A 77 5.83 1.58 11.51
C ARG A 77 4.50 1.00 11.04
N ILE A 78 3.57 1.83 10.58
CA ILE A 78 2.29 1.38 10.05
C ILE A 78 2.48 0.50 8.81
N ALA A 79 3.40 0.87 7.92
CA ALA A 79 3.71 0.07 6.74
C ALA A 79 4.35 -1.29 7.07
N ASP A 80 5.20 -1.36 8.10
CA ASP A 80 5.83 -2.61 8.55
C ASP A 80 4.85 -3.50 9.35
N ASP A 81 3.92 -2.91 10.13
CA ASP A 81 2.92 -3.64 10.93
C ASP A 81 1.74 -4.16 10.07
N GLU A 82 1.40 -3.47 8.97
CA GLU A 82 0.37 -3.85 7.99
C GLU A 82 0.98 -4.59 6.79
N ASP A 83 1.81 -5.60 7.03
CA ASP A 83 2.23 -6.55 5.99
C ASP A 83 0.99 -7.36 5.54
N LEU A 84 0.15 -6.72 4.72
CA LEU A 84 -1.13 -7.19 4.20
C LEU A 84 -0.95 -8.19 3.05
N HIS A 85 0.30 -8.48 2.70
CA HIS A 85 0.66 -9.70 2.00
C HIS A 85 0.97 -10.77 3.03
N PRO A 86 0.02 -11.67 3.39
CA PRO A 86 0.44 -12.93 3.97
C PRO A 86 1.51 -13.49 3.01
N ALA A 87 2.61 -14.05 3.54
CA ALA A 87 3.63 -14.71 2.73
C ALA A 87 3.02 -15.77 1.78
N ASP A 88 1.79 -16.20 2.06
CA ASP A 88 0.95 -17.07 1.25
C ASP A 88 0.41 -16.43 -0.05
N ALA A 89 0.39 -15.10 -0.19
CA ALA A 89 0.00 -14.40 -1.41
C ALA A 89 1.05 -14.52 -2.54
N GLU A 90 2.28 -14.93 -2.20
CA GLU A 90 3.33 -15.28 -3.17
C GLU A 90 3.25 -16.74 -3.64
N HIS A 91 2.37 -17.57 -3.06
CA HIS A 91 2.11 -18.92 -3.56
C HIS A 91 1.22 -18.88 -4.81
N GLY A 92 1.76 -18.26 -5.87
CA GLY A 92 1.30 -18.49 -7.23
C GLY A 92 1.18 -19.99 -7.49
N VAL A 93 0.12 -20.37 -8.22
CA VAL A 93 -0.31 -21.74 -8.57
C VAL A 93 0.78 -22.77 -8.28
N GLY A 94 0.65 -23.48 -7.17
CA GLY A 94 1.70 -24.38 -6.69
C GLY A 94 2.13 -25.38 -7.76
N VAL A 95 3.42 -25.76 -7.75
CA VAL A 95 4.03 -26.69 -8.72
C VAL A 95 3.17 -27.95 -8.92
N PHE A 96 2.51 -28.43 -7.87
CA PHE A 96 1.56 -29.54 -7.94
C PHE A 96 0.42 -29.31 -8.94
N THR A 97 -0.21 -28.14 -8.90
CA THR A 97 -1.32 -27.77 -9.79
C THR A 97 -0.85 -27.63 -11.24
N ILE A 98 0.37 -27.11 -11.46
CA ILE A 98 0.99 -27.03 -12.79
C ILE A 98 1.22 -28.44 -13.35
N VAL A 99 1.79 -29.34 -12.56
CA VAL A 99 2.03 -30.74 -12.96
C VAL A 99 0.71 -31.46 -13.26
N LEU A 100 -0.31 -31.26 -12.43
CA LEU A 100 -1.64 -31.85 -12.63
C LEU A 100 -2.27 -31.36 -13.95
N ALA A 101 -2.19 -30.07 -14.23
CA ALA A 101 -2.71 -29.49 -15.47
C ALA A 101 -1.99 -30.06 -16.71
N LEU A 102 -0.66 -30.16 -16.67
CA LEU A 102 0.13 -30.74 -17.76
C LEU A 102 -0.20 -32.22 -17.98
N ALA A 103 -0.37 -33.01 -16.92
CA ALA A 103 -0.77 -34.41 -17.02
C ALA A 103 -2.16 -34.57 -17.66
N LEU A 104 -3.11 -33.70 -17.30
CA LEU A 104 -4.48 -33.74 -17.81
C LEU A 104 -4.51 -33.36 -19.30
N ILE A 105 -3.75 -32.33 -19.71
CA ILE A 105 -3.58 -31.97 -21.13
C ILE A 105 -2.95 -33.14 -21.90
N ALA A 106 -1.87 -33.74 -21.39
CA ALA A 106 -1.21 -34.87 -22.04
C ALA A 106 -2.16 -36.08 -22.21
N PHE A 107 -2.99 -36.36 -21.20
CA PHE A 107 -4.00 -37.41 -21.26
C PHE A 107 -5.06 -37.15 -22.35
N ILE A 108 -5.58 -35.91 -22.44
CA ILE A 108 -6.54 -35.53 -23.48
C ILE A 108 -5.91 -35.68 -24.87
N LEU A 109 -4.67 -35.21 -25.06
CA LEU A 109 -3.96 -35.32 -26.33
C LEU A 109 -3.70 -36.79 -26.72
N TYR A 110 -3.32 -37.63 -25.76
CA TYR A 110 -3.17 -39.07 -25.99
C TYR A 110 -4.49 -39.69 -26.49
N PHE A 111 -5.61 -39.41 -25.83
CA PHE A 111 -6.90 -39.94 -26.26
C PHE A 111 -7.37 -39.36 -27.60
N ALA A 112 -7.14 -38.08 -27.85
CA ALA A 112 -7.55 -37.43 -29.10
C ALA A 112 -6.73 -37.93 -30.31
N VAL A 113 -5.43 -38.19 -30.13
CA VAL A 113 -4.52 -38.56 -31.23
C VAL A 113 -4.36 -40.07 -31.34
N VAL A 114 -3.99 -40.77 -30.26
CA VAL A 114 -3.65 -42.20 -30.31
C VAL A 114 -4.90 -43.06 -30.52
N ARG A 115 -6.02 -42.72 -29.88
CA ARG A 115 -7.27 -43.46 -30.09
C ARG A 115 -7.76 -43.30 -31.53
N ASN A 116 -7.66 -42.09 -32.08
CA ASN A 116 -8.09 -41.80 -33.45
C ASN A 116 -7.23 -42.54 -34.49
N ILE A 117 -5.93 -42.72 -34.24
CA ILE A 117 -5.03 -43.48 -35.12
C ILE A 117 -5.21 -45.00 -34.97
N THR A 118 -5.57 -45.51 -33.79
CA THR A 118 -5.74 -46.96 -33.54
C THR A 118 -7.15 -47.48 -33.83
N SER A 119 -8.15 -46.61 -33.93
CA SER A 119 -9.52 -46.94 -34.34
C SER A 119 -9.86 -46.62 -35.80
N ALA A 120 -8.88 -46.15 -36.58
CA ALA A 120 -8.94 -46.00 -38.04
C ALA A 120 -8.28 -47.22 -38.70
#